data_AF-A0A7X9BZ35-F1
#
_entry.id   AF-A0A7X9BZ35-F1
#
_cell.length_a   1.000
_cell.length_b   1.000
_cell.length_c   1.000
_cell.angle_alpha   90.00
_cell.angle_beta   90.00
_cell.angle_gamma   90.00
#
_symmetry.space_group_name_H-M   'P 1'
#
loop_
_entity.id
_entity.type
_entity.pdbx_description
1 polymer ?
#
loop_
_entity_poly.entity_id
_entity_poly.type
_entity_poly.pdbx_seq_one_letter_code
_entity_poly.pdbx_strand_id
1 'polypeptide(L)' 'MKKIFIGIDSGSTTCKSVVMDGDRILDTLAMKTGWNPKISAEESMAIL' A
#
# COMPACT_ATOMS: atom_id res chain seq x y z
N MET A 1 9.76 4.07 -22.83
CA MET A 1 8.81 4.27 -21.72
C MET A 1 9.51 3.92 -20.42
N LYS A 2 9.42 4.77 -19.39
CA LYS A 2 9.85 4.39 -18.04
C LYS A 2 8.89 3.32 -17.50
N LYS A 3 9.44 2.31 -16.82
CA LYS A 3 8.65 1.26 -16.16
C LYS A 3 8.44 1.67 -14.70
N ILE A 4 7.19 1.89 -14.33
CA ILE A 4 6.79 2.17 -12.95
C ILE A 4 6.25 0.89 -12.33
N PHE A 5 6.68 0.60 -11.10
CA PHE A 5 6.25 -0.55 -10.32
C PHE A 5 5.54 -0.09 -9.06
N ILE A 6 4.57 -0.88 -8.60
CA ILE A 6 3.92 -0.70 -7.30
C ILE A 6 4.12 -1.97 -6.50
N GLY A 7 4.79 -1.86 -5.36
CA GLY A 7 4.85 -2.91 -4.35
C GLY A 7 3.71 -2.73 -3.35
N ILE A 8 3.03 -3.82 -2.99
CA ILE A 8 1.96 -3.84 -1.99
C ILE A 8 2.27 -4.93 -0.98
N ASP A 9 2.28 -4.56 0.30
CA ASP A 9 2.35 -5.49 1.43
C ASP A 9 1.12 -5.27 2.31
N SER A 10 0.30 -6.31 2.46
CA SER A 10 -0.94 -6.27 3.23
C SER A 10 -0.85 -7.23 4.41
N GLY A 11 -0.50 -6.68 5.57
CA GLY A 11 -0.34 -7.41 6.82
C GLY A 11 -1.47 -7.14 7.81
N SER A 12 -1.60 -8.02 8.81
CA SER A 12 -2.58 -7.87 9.89
C SER A 12 -2.37 -6.58 10.70
N THR A 13 -1.14 -6.07 10.81
CA THR A 13 -0.84 -4.86 11.58
C THR A 13 -0.72 -3.60 10.72
N THR A 14 -0.26 -3.75 9.48
CA THR A 14 -0.01 -2.62 8.56
C THR A 14 -0.20 -3.03 7.11
N CYS A 15 -0.79 -2.12 6.34
CA CYS A 15 -0.76 -2.13 4.88
C CYS A 15 0.25 -1.09 4.40
N LYS A 16 1.07 -1.45 3.43
CA LYS A 16 2.11 -0.59 2.87
C LYS A 16 2.06 -0.63 1.35
N SER A 17 2.32 0.50 0.73
CA SER A 17 2.57 0.58 -0.71
C SER A 17 3.82 1.40 -1.01
N VAL A 18 4.51 1.02 -2.07
CA VAL A 18 5.73 1.71 -2.55
C VAL A 18 5.63 1.86 -4.06
N VAL A 19 5.81 3.08 -4.56
CA VAL A 19 5.91 3.35 -6.01
C VAL A 19 7.38 3.47 -6.38
N MET A 20 7.81 2.78 -7.44
CA MET A 20 9.21 2.67 -7.83
C MET A 20 9.43 2.91 -9.33
N ASP A 21 10.57 3.52 -9.69
CA ASP A 21 11.14 3.61 -11.05
C ASP A 21 12.51 2.93 -11.04
N GLY A 22 12.55 1.65 -11.43
CA GLY A 22 13.71 0.80 -11.19
C GLY A 22 13.99 0.64 -9.69
N ASP A 23 15.21 0.97 -9.27
CA ASP A 23 15.62 0.92 -7.85
C ASP A 23 15.30 2.20 -7.07
N ARG A 24 14.74 3.22 -7.74
CA ARG A 24 14.39 4.50 -7.10
C ARG A 24 12.99 4.44 -6.51
N ILE A 25 12.87 4.69 -5.21
CA ILE A 25 11.59 4.95 -4.55
C ILE A 25 11.08 6.33 -4.95
N LEU A 26 9.85 6.39 -5.44
CA LEU A 26 9.14 7.60 -5.81
C LEU A 26 8.18 8.07 -4.72
N ASP A 27 7.46 7.12 -4.10
CA ASP A 27 6.49 7.41 -3.05
C ASP A 27 6.26 6.19 -2.15
N THR A 28 5.79 6.44 -0.92
CA THR A 28 5.48 5.40 0.07
C THR A 28 4.25 5.76 0.87
N LEU A 29 3.38 4.78 1.11
CA LEU A 29 2.28 4.88 2.06
C LEU A 29 2.38 3.74 3.07
N ALA A 30 2.18 4.04 4.35
CA ALA A 30 2.00 3.04 5.39
C ALA A 30 0.79 3.42 6.24
N MET A 31 -0.15 2.49 6.37
CA MET A 31 -1.33 2.63 7.22
C MET A 31 -1.39 1.47 8.20
N LYS A 32 -1.84 1.76 9.42
CA LYS A 32 -2.16 0.70 10.38
C LYS A 32 -3.40 -0.02 9.89
N THR A 33 -3.38 -1.35 9.97
CA THR A 33 -4.58 -2.15 9.82
C THR A 33 -5.08 -2.51 11.22
N GLY A 34 -6.41 -2.64 11.36
CA GLY A 34 -7.07 -2.92 12.64
C GLY A 34 -6.91 -4.36 13.11
N TRP A 35 -5.74 -5.00 12.91
CA TRP A 35 -5.53 -6.44 13.09
C TRP A 35 -6.29 -7.32 12.09
N ASN A 36 -6.97 -6.71 11.12
CA ASN A 36 -7.75 -7.38 10.09
C ASN A 36 -7.59 -6.64 8.74
N PRO A 37 -6.78 -7.19 7.81
CA PRO A 37 -6.52 -6.56 6.51
C PRO A 37 -7.77 -6.39 5.66
N LYS A 38 -8.75 -7.32 5.79
CA LYS A 38 -10.00 -7.26 5.03
C LYS A 38 -10.83 -6.05 5.46
N ILE A 39 -11.02 -5.85 6.77
CA ILE A 39 -11.80 -4.72 7.29
C ILE A 39 -11.14 -3.39 6.88
N SER A 40 -9.83 -3.27 7.06
CA SER A 40 -9.12 -2.04 6.68
C SER A 40 -9.15 -1.77 5.17
N ALA A 41 -9.22 -2.80 4.33
CA ALA A 41 -9.44 -2.63 2.90
C ALA A 41 -10.87 -2.13 2.60
N GLU A 42 -11.89 -2.69 3.25
CA GLU A 42 -13.29 -2.24 3.11
C GLU A 42 -13.46 -0.78 3.57
N GLU A 43 -12.86 -0.41 4.71
CA GLU A 43 -12.83 0.97 5.22
C GLU A 43 -12.15 1.92 4.24
N SER A 44 -10.98 1.54 3.71
CA SER A 44 -10.24 2.37 2.74
C SER A 44 -11.01 2.60 1.44
N MET A 45 -11.82 1.63 1.00
CA MET A 45 -12.66 1.77 -0.19
C MET A 45 -13.86 2.71 0.02
N ALA A 46 -14.31 2.91 1.27
CA ALA A 46 -15.46 3.76 1.57
C ALA A 46 -15.13 5.27 1.60
N ILE A 47 -13.84 5.62 1.65
CA ILE A 47 -13.33 7.00 1.68
C ILE A 47 -12.67 7.43 0.35
N LEU A 48 -12.66 6.56 -0.66
CA LEU A 48 -12.25 6.84 -2.04
C LEU A 48 -13.48 7.11 -2.91
#